data_AF-A0A6N3HI79-F1
#
_entry.id   AF-A0A6N3HI79-F1
#
_cell.length_a   1.000
_cell.length_b   1.000
_cell.length_c   1.000
_cell.angle_alpha   90.00
_cell.angle_beta   90.00
_cell.angle_gamma   90.00
#
_symmetry.space_group_name_H-M   'P 1'
#
loop_
_entity.id
_entity.type
_entity.pdbx_description
1 polymer ?
#
loop_
_entity_poly.entity_id
_entity_poly.type
_entity_poly.pdbx_seq_one_letter_code
_entity_poly.pdbx_strand_id
1 'polypeptide(L)' 'MHFKELMSRFEKCYGIHIIIENPKLADYICSGKFRISDGIDKALRILQKDAKYTFERNKDESVIYIK' A
#
# COMPACT_ATOMS: atom_id res chain seq x y z
N MET A 1 2.66 -13.05 1.67
CA MET A 1 3.59 -12.00 2.14
C MET A 1 2.75 -10.96 2.87
N HIS A 2 3.20 -10.45 4.03
CA HIS A 2 2.42 -9.51 4.82
C HIS A 2 2.39 -8.13 4.16
N PHE A 3 1.24 -7.44 4.28
CA PHE A 3 1.05 -6.10 3.74
C PHE A 3 2.11 -5.11 4.23
N LYS A 4 2.45 -5.15 5.52
CA LYS A 4 3.50 -4.31 6.11
C LYS A 4 4.85 -4.46 5.40
N GLU A 5 5.23 -5.70 5.08
CA GLU A 5 6.51 -5.99 4.43
C GLU A 5 6.52 -5.54 2.96
N LEU A 6 5.38 -5.67 2.28
CA LEU A 6 5.18 -5.14 0.94
C LEU A 6 5.28 -3.61 0.93
N MET A 7 4.66 -2.95 1.91
CA MET A 7 4.69 -1.49 2.04
C MET A 7 6.09 -0.97 2.30
N SER A 8 6.91 -1.60 3.16
CA SER A 8 8.31 -1.22 3.32
C SER A 8 9.14 -1.35 2.04
N ARG A 9 8.83 -2.32 1.16
CA ARG A 9 9.52 -2.42 -0.14
C ARG A 9 9.07 -1.34 -1.11
N PHE A 10 7.78 -1.07 -1.15
CA PHE A 10 7.25 0.02 -1.94
C PHE A 10 7.82 1.36 -1.52
N GLU A 11 8.01 1.55 -0.21
CA GLU A 11 8.61 2.76 0.34
C GLU A 11 9.97 3.05 -0.30
N LYS A 12 10.83 2.04 -0.33
CA LYS A 12 12.17 2.13 -0.91
C LYS A 12 12.19 2.15 -2.43
N CYS A 13 11.24 1.48 -3.07
CA CYS A 13 11.22 1.34 -4.53
C CYS A 13 10.67 2.58 -5.23
N TYR A 14 9.71 3.28 -4.60
CA TYR A 14 9.08 4.48 -5.15
C TYR A 14 9.54 5.77 -4.48
N GLY A 15 10.23 5.71 -3.34
CA GLY A 15 10.63 6.91 -2.60
C GLY A 15 9.45 7.65 -1.96
N ILE A 16 8.38 6.93 -1.64
CA ILE A 16 7.18 7.46 -0.97
C ILE A 16 7.10 6.82 0.41
N HIS A 17 6.50 7.44 1.42
CA HIS A 17 6.19 6.82 2.71
C HIS A 17 4.80 6.21 2.72
N ILE A 18 4.65 5.04 3.37
CA ILE A 18 3.35 4.39 3.49
C ILE A 18 3.04 4.12 4.95
N ILE A 19 1.98 4.76 5.44
CA ILE A 19 1.53 4.68 6.83
C ILE A 19 0.25 3.86 6.87
N ILE A 20 0.30 2.71 7.55
CA ILE A 20 -0.85 1.85 7.80
C ILE A 20 -1.38 2.18 9.18
N GLU A 21 -2.50 2.90 9.28
CA GLU A 21 -3.12 3.26 10.56
C GLU A 21 -3.85 2.07 11.20
N ASN A 22 -4.30 1.11 10.40
CA ASN A 22 -5.05 -0.04 10.89
C ASN A 22 -4.17 -1.31 10.94
N PRO A 23 -3.73 -1.76 12.12
CA PRO A 23 -2.85 -2.93 12.25
C PRO A 23 -3.51 -4.24 11.79
N LYS A 24 -4.86 -4.29 11.75
CA LYS A 24 -5.59 -5.43 11.17
C LYS A 24 -5.35 -5.59 9.66
N LEU A 25 -5.07 -4.50 8.95
CA LEU A 25 -4.64 -4.51 7.55
C LEU A 25 -3.15 -4.78 7.41
N ALA A 26 -2.33 -4.43 8.41
CA ALA A 26 -0.90 -4.69 8.37
C ALA A 26 -0.59 -6.20 8.36
N ASP A 27 -1.42 -7.00 9.03
CA ASP A 27 -1.31 -8.47 9.08
C ASP A 27 -1.98 -9.15 7.87
N TYR A 28 -2.74 -8.41 7.07
CA TYR A 28 -3.42 -8.93 5.90
C TYR A 28 -2.40 -9.53 4.91
N ILE A 29 -2.66 -10.77 4.50
CA ILE A 29 -1.80 -11.50 3.57
C ILE A 29 -2.20 -11.11 2.15
N CYS A 30 -1.34 -10.35 1.49
CA CYS A 30 -1.52 -10.01 0.09
C CYS A 30 -0.88 -11.09 -0.78
N SER A 31 -1.73 -11.80 -1.52
CA SER A 31 -1.32 -12.68 -2.60
C SER A 31 -1.71 -12.03 -3.91
N GLY A 32 -0.81 -11.21 -4.46
CA GLY A 32 -1.00 -10.56 -5.75
C GLY A 32 0.32 -10.40 -6.49
N LYS A 33 0.28 -10.54 -7.82
CA LYS A 33 1.41 -10.21 -8.68
C LYS A 33 1.34 -8.72 -9.01
N PHE A 34 1.92 -7.89 -8.15
CA PHE A 34 1.99 -6.45 -8.38
C PHE A 34 3.21 -6.13 -9.24
N ARG A 35 2.98 -5.47 -10.37
CA ARG A 35 4.06 -4.87 -11.15
C ARG A 35 4.37 -3.50 -10.55
N ILE A 36 5.60 -3.33 -10.07
CA ILE A 36 6.13 -2.01 -9.69
C ILE A 36 6.11 -1.00 -10.86
N SER A 37 6.10 -1.47 -12.10
CA SER A 37 5.98 -0.59 -13.26
C SER A 37 4.57 0.03 -13.45
N ASP A 38 3.52 -0.54 -12.85
CA ASP A 38 2.13 -0.07 -12.99
C ASP A 38 1.79 1.08 -12.01
N GLY A 39 2.68 1.33 -11.04
CA GLY A 39 2.51 2.34 -10.01
C GLY A 39 1.80 1.84 -8.75
N ILE A 40 2.09 2.51 -7.63
CA ILE A 40 1.54 2.21 -6.30
C ILE A 40 0.01 2.39 -6.26
N ASP A 41 -0.57 3.30 -7.07
CA ASP A 41 -2.03 3.50 -7.22
C ASP A 41 -2.75 2.20 -7.55
N LYS A 42 -2.26 1.50 -8.57
CA LYS A 42 -2.90 0.31 -9.09
C LYS A 42 -2.84 -0.81 -8.06
N ALA A 43 -1.68 -0.92 -7.39
CA ALA A 43 -1.50 -1.86 -6.31
C ALA A 43 -2.50 -1.62 -5.17
N LEU A 44 -2.57 -0.39 -4.67
CA LEU A 44 -3.49 0.00 -3.60
C LEU A 44 -4.96 -0.16 -3.99
N ARG A 45 -5.34 0.14 -5.23
CA ARG A 45 -6.72 -0.02 -5.72
C ARG A 45 -7.13 -1.49 -5.84
N ILE A 46 -6.22 -2.38 -6.24
CA ILE A 46 -6.50 -3.83 -6.28
C ILE A 46 -6.64 -4.36 -4.85
N LEU A 47 -5.73 -3.96 -3.96
CA LEU A 47 -5.77 -4.32 -2.55
C LEU A 47 -7.07 -3.83 -1.88
N GLN A 48 -7.55 -2.65 -2.24
CA GLN A 48 -8.84 -2.12 -1.80
C GLN A 48 -10.05 -2.95 -2.24
N LYS A 49 -9.96 -3.72 -3.35
CA LYS A 49 -11.04 -4.62 -3.76
C LYS A 49 -11.16 -5.85 -2.87
N ASP A 50 -10.03 -6.33 -2.36
CA ASP A 50 -9.98 -7.55 -1.55
C ASP A 50 -10.14 -7.23 -0.07
N ALA A 51 -9.56 -6.12 0.38
CA ALA A 51 -9.69 -5.60 1.73
C ALA A 51 -10.44 -4.26 1.71
N LYS A 52 -11.55 -4.17 2.44
CA LYS A 52 -12.31 -2.91 2.60
C LYS A 52 -11.52 -1.93 3.44
N TYR A 53 -10.69 -1.12 2.78
CA TYR A 53 -9.95 -0.03 3.40
C TYR A 53 -9.92 1.18 2.49
N THR A 54 -9.51 2.31 3.06
CA THR A 54 -9.38 3.58 2.35
C THR A 54 -7.92 3.97 2.34
N PHE A 55 -7.45 4.56 1.25
CA PHE A 55 -6.12 5.18 1.24
C PHE A 55 -6.21 6.62 0.80
N GLU A 56 -5.42 7.48 1.43
CA GLU A 56 -5.33 8.90 1.15
C GLU A 56 -3.88 9.25 0.84
N ARG A 57 -3.67 10.15 -0.10
CA ARG A 57 -2.34 10.65 -0.43
C ARG A 57 -2.19 12.07 0.10
N ASN A 58 -1.02 12.37 0.63
CA ASN A 58 -0.69 13.75 0.94
C ASN A 58 -0.51 14.58 -0.35
N LYS A 59 -0.61 15.91 -0.24
CA LYS A 59 -0.46 16.84 -1.37
C LYS A 59 0.86 16.70 -2.12
N ASP A 60 1.92 16.31 -1.42
CA ASP A 60 3.25 16.10 -2.00
C ASP A 60 3.42 14.74 -2.70
N GLU A 61 2.35 13.92 -2.77
CA GLU A 61 2.33 12.53 -3.27
C GLU A 61 3.37 11.58 -2.67
N SER A 62 4.11 12.08 -1.67
CA SER A 62 5.24 11.43 -1.03
C SER A 62 4.82 10.60 0.17
N VAL A 63 3.57 10.72 0.64
CA VAL A 63 3.06 9.94 1.78
C VAL A 63 1.67 9.41 1.44
N ILE A 64 1.47 8.11 1.67
CA ILE A 64 0.20 7.41 1.52
C ILE A 64 -0.25 6.92 2.88
N TYR A 65 -1.44 7.32 3.29
CA TYR A 65 -2.11 6.89 4.50
C TYR A 65 -3.12 5.82 4.16
N ILE A 66 -3.14 4.73 4.91
CA ILE A 66 -4.06 3.60 4.74
C ILE A 66 -4.89 3.48 6.01
N LYS A 67 -6.20 3.69 5.88
CA LYS A 67 -7.22 3.72 6.95
C LYS A 67 -8.18 2.54 6.82
#